data_AF-M5C860-F1
#
_entry.id   AF-M5C860-F1
#
_cell.length_a   1.000
_cell.length_b   1.000
_cell.length_c   1.000
_cell.angle_alpha   90.00
_cell.angle_beta   90.00
_cell.angle_gamma   90.00
#
_symmetry.space_group_name_H-M   'P 1'
#
loop_
_entity.id
_entity.type
_entity.pdbx_description
1 polymer ?
#
loop_
_entity_poly.entity_id
_entity_poly.type
_entity_poly.pdbx_seq_one_letter_code
_entity_poly.pdbx_strand_id
1 'polypeptide(L)'
;MRQSIPLYLLACFLLAAGGPLETNKRQLDSGTYVTDISQCPSVAPRTTPPKSVHDLRPDDFSVAMAVGDSITAGAFAQGINRENLLLNFVEFRGLSYAGGGDAGAITVPNIIKHYNKTLIGASKGVNLGIELCFGPLCPIGPVGWNQPVDQLNAAQSGALASNLLHEVRDYLVPQVKAAGIAANRFKYLSFQIGSNDLCQLCLAADALLGPGTQSDFEANIRETLEYVRKNIRSS
;
A
#
# COMPACT_ATOMS: atom_id res chain seq x y z
N MET A 1 29.29 -43.04 -44.06
CA MET A 1 29.70 -41.87 -43.25
C MET A 1 28.64 -40.78 -43.36
N ARG A 2 27.82 -40.65 -42.33
CA ARG A 2 27.20 -39.42 -41.81
C ARG A 2 26.31 -39.87 -40.65
N GLN A 3 26.92 -39.90 -39.47
CA GLN A 3 26.20 -40.09 -38.20
C GLN A 3 25.36 -38.84 -37.96
N SER A 4 24.06 -39.05 -37.83
CA SER A 4 23.08 -38.07 -37.38
C SER A 4 23.28 -37.84 -35.88
N ILE A 5 23.60 -36.61 -35.50
CA ILE A 5 23.63 -36.16 -34.11
C ILE A 5 22.17 -35.94 -33.67
N PRO A 6 21.63 -36.68 -32.69
CA PRO A 6 20.31 -36.37 -32.16
C PRO A 6 20.40 -35.11 -31.29
N LEU A 7 19.62 -34.10 -31.68
CA LEU A 7 19.35 -32.90 -30.91
C LEU A 7 18.59 -33.31 -29.64
N TYR A 8 19.30 -33.40 -28.50
CA TYR A 8 18.64 -33.57 -27.21
C TYR A 8 17.89 -32.27 -26.87
N LEU A 9 16.59 -32.24 -27.18
CA LEU A 9 15.64 -31.33 -26.55
C LEU A 9 15.60 -31.68 -25.06
N LEU A 10 16.32 -30.91 -24.25
CA LEU A 10 16.11 -30.90 -22.80
C LEU A 10 14.76 -30.20 -22.54
N ALA A 11 13.67 -30.97 -22.63
CA ALA A 11 12.38 -30.55 -22.11
C ALA A 11 12.52 -30.51 -20.58
N CYS A 12 12.71 -29.31 -20.04
CA CYS A 12 12.64 -29.07 -18.60
C CYS A 12 11.17 -29.22 -18.17
N PHE A 13 10.75 -30.47 -17.92
CA PHE A 13 9.51 -30.74 -17.21
C PHE A 13 9.72 -30.32 -15.75
N LEU A 14 9.42 -29.05 -15.45
CA LEU A 14 9.06 -28.65 -14.10
C LEU A 14 7.71 -29.30 -13.77
N LEU A 15 7.78 -30.54 -13.28
CA LEU A 15 6.72 -31.11 -12.45
C LEU A 15 6.71 -30.29 -11.15
N ALA A 16 6.06 -29.13 -11.19
CA ALA A 16 5.52 -28.52 -9.98
C ALA A 16 4.39 -29.43 -9.52
N ALA A 17 4.73 -30.54 -8.86
CA ALA A 17 3.81 -31.25 -8.00
C ALA A 17 3.59 -30.39 -6.75
N GLY A 18 2.93 -29.24 -6.92
CA GLY A 18 2.23 -28.61 -5.83
C GLY A 18 1.13 -29.58 -5.44
N GLY A 19 1.33 -30.34 -4.36
CA GLY A 19 0.22 -30.99 -3.71
C GLY A 19 -0.89 -29.96 -3.48
N PRO A 20 -2.18 -30.34 -3.52
CA PRO A 20 -3.24 -29.42 -3.18
C PRO A 20 -2.86 -28.78 -1.84
N LEU A 21 -2.88 -27.44 -1.79
CA LEU A 21 -2.86 -26.73 -0.52
C LEU A 21 -4.02 -27.31 0.27
N GLU A 22 -3.73 -28.20 1.22
CA GLU A 22 -4.69 -28.57 2.24
C GLU A 22 -4.95 -27.29 3.02
N THR A 23 -5.97 -26.54 2.60
CA THR A 23 -6.57 -25.50 3.41
C THR A 23 -7.24 -26.24 4.55
N ASN A 24 -6.46 -26.64 5.55
CA ASN A 24 -6.98 -26.80 6.89
C ASN A 24 -7.66 -25.47 7.17
N LYS A 25 -8.99 -25.44 7.13
CA LYS A 25 -9.76 -24.27 7.52
C LYS A 25 -9.20 -23.89 8.87
N ARG A 26 -8.43 -22.79 8.92
CA ARG A 26 -7.85 -22.32 10.17
C ARG A 26 -9.04 -22.23 11.12
N GLN A 27 -9.02 -23.03 12.18
CA GLN A 27 -10.06 -22.98 13.18
C GLN A 27 -9.97 -21.59 13.76
N LEU A 28 -10.90 -20.76 13.31
CA LEU A 28 -11.03 -19.39 13.77
C LEU A 28 -11.28 -19.48 15.28
N ASP A 29 -10.58 -18.64 16.05
CA ASP A 29 -10.72 -18.59 17.50
C ASP A 29 -12.20 -18.42 17.89
N SER A 30 -12.58 -18.74 19.13
CA SER A 30 -13.94 -18.46 19.60
C SER A 30 -14.24 -16.97 19.46
N GLY A 31 -15.19 -16.60 18.59
CA GLY A 31 -15.45 -15.21 18.24
C GLY A 31 -16.77 -14.99 17.51
N THR A 32 -17.18 -13.72 17.43
CA THR A 32 -18.30 -13.30 16.59
C THR A 32 -17.76 -12.93 15.21
N TYR A 33 -18.17 -13.67 14.19
CA TYR A 33 -17.80 -13.42 12.80
C TYR A 33 -18.99 -12.83 12.07
N VAL A 34 -18.75 -11.72 11.40
CA VAL A 34 -19.78 -10.97 10.67
C VAL A 34 -19.31 -10.71 9.25
N THR A 35 -20.28 -10.54 8.35
CA THR A 35 -20.03 -10.22 6.94
C THR A 35 -20.09 -8.73 6.67
N ASP A 36 -20.69 -7.96 7.58
CA ASP A 36 -20.77 -6.50 7.51
C ASP A 36 -20.21 -5.87 8.79
N ILE A 37 -19.40 -4.82 8.63
CA ILE A 37 -18.80 -4.12 9.77
C ILE A 37 -19.83 -3.47 10.68
N SER A 38 -21.03 -3.15 10.19
CA SER A 38 -22.13 -2.61 11.02
C SER A 38 -22.60 -3.60 12.08
N GLN A 39 -22.29 -4.89 11.92
CA GLN A 39 -22.64 -5.95 12.87
C GLN A 39 -21.52 -6.21 13.89
N CYS A 40 -20.35 -5.58 13.73
CA CYS A 40 -19.29 -5.66 14.72
C CYS A 40 -19.72 -5.00 16.03
N PRO A 41 -19.31 -5.54 17.19
CA PRO A 41 -19.55 -4.90 18.47
C PRO A 41 -18.94 -3.49 18.53
N SER A 42 -19.66 -2.55 19.13
CA SER A 42 -19.12 -1.21 19.40
C SER A 42 -17.98 -1.26 20.43
N VAL A 43 -16.97 -0.40 20.26
CA VAL A 43 -15.90 -0.23 21.24
C VAL A 43 -16.33 0.78 22.30
N ALA A 44 -16.20 0.42 23.58
CA ALA A 44 -16.53 1.31 24.69
C ALA A 44 -15.58 2.54 24.70
N PRO A 45 -16.09 3.77 24.90
CA PRO A 45 -15.25 4.97 24.92
C PRO A 45 -14.12 4.88 25.96
N ARG A 46 -12.93 5.38 25.61
CA ARG A 46 -11.83 5.49 26.57
C ARG A 46 -12.10 6.57 27.61
N THR A 47 -11.75 6.28 28.86
CA THR A 47 -11.66 7.28 29.94
C THR A 47 -10.33 8.04 29.92
N THR A 48 -9.27 7.41 29.40
CA THR A 48 -7.93 8.00 29.25
C THR A 48 -7.33 7.68 27.89
N PRO A 49 -6.64 8.63 27.23
CA PRO A 49 -5.92 8.35 25.98
C PRO A 49 -4.87 7.25 26.16
N PRO A 50 -4.63 6.40 25.13
CA PRO A 50 -3.55 5.42 25.19
C PRO A 50 -2.19 6.12 25.26
N LYS A 51 -1.22 5.46 25.90
CA LYS A 51 0.15 5.98 26.08
C LYS A 51 1.21 5.16 25.34
N SER A 52 0.80 4.06 24.71
CA SER A 52 1.69 3.11 24.07
C SER A 52 1.01 2.43 22.89
N VAL A 53 1.81 2.06 21.90
CA VAL A 53 1.35 1.28 20.73
C VAL A 53 0.80 -0.10 21.08
N HIS A 54 1.13 -0.62 22.27
CA HIS A 54 0.64 -1.93 22.75
C HIS A 54 -0.78 -1.89 23.32
N ASP A 55 -1.38 -0.70 23.45
CA ASP A 55 -2.75 -0.49 23.93
C ASP A 55 -3.52 0.39 22.92
N LEU A 56 -3.38 0.10 21.63
CA LEU A 56 -4.16 0.79 20.59
C LEU A 56 -5.36 -0.04 20.17
N ARG A 57 -6.49 0.65 20.04
CA ARG A 57 -7.74 0.14 19.48
C ARG A 57 -8.09 0.91 18.20
N PRO A 58 -9.00 0.39 17.36
CA PRO A 58 -9.43 1.12 16.16
C PRO A 58 -9.92 2.54 16.43
N ASP A 59 -10.58 2.81 17.57
CA ASP A 59 -11.07 4.14 17.92
C ASP A 59 -9.98 5.14 18.36
N ASP A 60 -8.76 4.65 18.67
CA ASP A 60 -7.64 5.48 19.09
C ASP A 60 -6.93 6.16 17.89
N PHE A 61 -7.11 5.64 16.68
CA PHE A 61 -6.56 6.23 15.46
C PHE A 61 -7.45 7.37 14.96
N SER A 62 -6.83 8.51 14.67
CA SER A 62 -7.54 9.70 14.19
C SER A 62 -7.16 10.12 12.78
N VAL A 63 -6.11 9.53 12.25
CA VAL A 63 -5.60 9.79 10.91
C VAL A 63 -5.23 8.44 10.30
N ALA A 64 -5.65 8.22 9.07
CA ALA A 64 -5.16 7.14 8.23
C ALA A 64 -4.32 7.74 7.09
N MET A 65 -3.14 7.16 6.87
CA MET A 65 -2.18 7.58 5.87
C MET A 65 -1.67 6.34 5.15
N ALA A 66 -1.17 6.52 3.93
CA ALA A 66 -0.59 5.42 3.18
C ALA A 66 0.61 5.89 2.35
N VAL A 67 1.60 5.01 2.19
CA VAL A 67 2.75 5.14 1.29
C VAL A 67 2.94 3.79 0.61
N GLY A 68 3.39 3.80 -0.64
CA GLY A 68 3.57 2.56 -1.37
C GLY A 68 3.45 2.68 -2.88
N ASP A 69 3.27 1.53 -3.52
CA ASP A 69 3.20 1.44 -4.98
C ASP A 69 1.77 1.48 -5.54
N SER A 70 1.62 1.04 -6.80
CA SER A 70 0.36 0.93 -7.53
C SER A 70 -0.76 0.22 -6.77
N ILE A 71 -0.43 -0.76 -5.93
CA ILE A 71 -1.44 -1.49 -5.13
C ILE A 71 -2.05 -0.55 -4.08
N THR A 72 -1.20 0.25 -3.43
CA THR A 72 -1.64 1.26 -2.45
C THR A 72 -2.31 2.46 -3.13
N ALA A 73 -1.90 2.82 -4.35
CA ALA A 73 -2.58 3.83 -5.18
C ALA A 73 -3.99 3.39 -5.65
N GLY A 74 -4.36 2.11 -5.50
CA GLY A 74 -5.65 1.59 -5.97
C GLY A 74 -5.69 1.36 -7.47
N ALA A 75 -4.53 1.21 -8.12
CA ALA A 75 -4.48 0.73 -9.49
C ALA A 75 -5.09 -0.67 -9.57
N PHE A 76 -5.93 -0.91 -10.58
CA PHE A 76 -6.63 -2.17 -10.77
C PHE A 76 -7.50 -2.63 -9.58
N ALA A 77 -7.92 -1.74 -8.67
CA ALA A 77 -8.77 -2.14 -7.55
C ALA A 77 -10.15 -2.68 -7.99
N GLN A 78 -10.60 -2.33 -9.21
CA GLN A 78 -11.80 -2.90 -9.85
C GLN A 78 -11.49 -4.09 -10.78
N GLY A 79 -10.24 -4.58 -10.77
CA GLY A 79 -9.75 -5.58 -11.71
C GLY A 79 -9.38 -4.99 -13.07
N ILE A 80 -8.92 -5.86 -13.97
CA ILE A 80 -8.61 -5.50 -15.36
C ILE A 80 -9.89 -5.48 -16.17
N ASN A 81 -10.26 -4.33 -16.69
CA ASN A 81 -11.40 -4.19 -17.58
C ASN A 81 -10.96 -4.53 -19.02
N ARG A 82 -11.58 -5.56 -19.61
CA ARG A 82 -11.27 -6.03 -20.97
C ARG A 82 -12.05 -5.28 -22.06
N GLU A 83 -13.16 -4.65 -21.72
CA GLU A 83 -14.04 -3.95 -22.65
C GLU A 83 -13.64 -2.47 -22.79
N ASN A 84 -13.27 -1.85 -21.67
CA ASN A 84 -12.79 -0.48 -21.62
C ASN A 84 -11.37 -0.43 -21.04
N LEU A 85 -10.39 -0.57 -21.93
CA LEU A 85 -8.97 -0.56 -21.55
C LEU A 85 -8.52 0.75 -20.90
N LEU A 86 -9.23 1.86 -21.08
CA LEU A 86 -8.90 3.13 -20.43
C LEU A 86 -9.06 3.06 -18.92
N LEU A 87 -9.98 2.22 -18.41
CA LEU A 87 -10.16 2.01 -16.97
C LEU A 87 -8.95 1.32 -16.32
N ASN A 88 -8.10 0.66 -17.10
CA ASN A 88 -6.85 0.08 -16.61
C ASN A 88 -5.77 1.14 -16.33
N PHE A 89 -5.99 2.40 -16.72
CA PHE A 89 -5.13 3.54 -16.41
C PHE A 89 -5.73 4.47 -15.34
N VAL A 90 -6.81 4.03 -14.69
CA VAL A 90 -7.46 4.75 -13.60
C VAL A 90 -6.96 4.20 -12.26
N GLU A 91 -6.62 5.08 -11.35
CA GLU A 91 -6.33 4.72 -9.97
C GLU A 91 -7.57 4.96 -9.12
N PHE A 92 -8.15 3.88 -8.61
CA PHE A 92 -9.34 3.94 -7.76
C PHE A 92 -8.94 4.23 -6.31
N ARG A 93 -8.41 5.44 -6.10
CA ARG A 93 -7.85 5.91 -4.83
C ARG A 93 -8.80 5.69 -3.64
N GLY A 94 -10.09 5.99 -3.83
CA GLY A 94 -11.13 5.78 -2.82
C GLY A 94 -11.45 4.31 -2.50
N LEU A 95 -11.06 3.37 -3.36
CA LEU A 95 -11.20 1.92 -3.18
C LEU A 95 -9.92 1.23 -2.70
N SER A 96 -8.81 1.95 -2.59
CA SER A 96 -7.54 1.41 -2.09
C SER A 96 -7.74 0.77 -0.71
N TYR A 97 -7.38 -0.51 -0.56
CA TYR A 97 -7.52 -1.20 0.73
C TYR A 97 -6.74 -0.49 1.85
N ALA A 98 -5.61 0.13 1.49
CA ALA A 98 -4.68 0.78 2.39
C ALA A 98 -5.10 2.21 2.74
N GLY A 99 -5.64 2.96 1.78
CA GLY A 99 -5.84 4.42 1.90
C GLY A 99 -7.25 4.92 1.55
N GLY A 100 -8.13 4.10 0.98
CA GLY A 100 -9.42 4.53 0.44
C GLY A 100 -10.50 4.81 1.49
N GLY A 101 -11.40 5.74 1.21
CA GLY A 101 -12.50 6.17 2.09
C GLY A 101 -13.86 6.29 1.40
N ASP A 102 -14.03 5.74 0.21
CA ASP A 102 -15.31 5.76 -0.51
C ASP A 102 -16.37 4.93 0.24
N ALA A 103 -17.63 5.35 0.13
CA ALA A 103 -18.74 4.65 0.79
C ALA A 103 -18.87 3.21 0.25
N GLY A 104 -19.00 2.25 1.17
CA GLY A 104 -19.12 0.82 0.83
C GLY A 104 -17.81 0.11 0.52
N ALA A 105 -16.68 0.82 0.42
CA ALA A 105 -15.38 0.19 0.21
C ALA A 105 -14.88 -0.48 1.51
N ILE A 106 -14.43 -1.73 1.41
CA ILE A 106 -13.82 -2.47 2.52
C ILE A 106 -12.34 -2.12 2.56
N THR A 107 -12.00 -1.06 3.29
CA THR A 107 -10.64 -0.53 3.41
C THR A 107 -10.28 -0.36 4.88
N VAL A 108 -8.97 -0.37 5.20
CA VAL A 108 -8.51 -0.13 6.57
C VAL A 108 -9.00 1.23 7.09
N PRO A 109 -8.94 2.34 6.33
CA PRO A 109 -9.51 3.60 6.78
C PRO A 109 -11.02 3.55 7.06
N ASN A 110 -11.83 2.88 6.23
CA ASN A 110 -13.26 2.74 6.50
C ASN A 110 -13.55 1.87 7.73
N ILE A 111 -12.74 0.84 7.96
CA ILE A 111 -12.81 0.01 9.18
C ILE A 111 -12.51 0.87 10.41
N ILE A 112 -11.44 1.66 10.40
CA ILE A 112 -11.11 2.58 11.51
C ILE A 112 -12.22 3.63 11.67
N LYS A 113 -12.72 4.20 10.57
CA LYS A 113 -13.78 5.21 10.56
C LYS A 113 -15.10 4.67 11.11
N HIS A 114 -15.34 3.36 11.03
CA HIS A 114 -16.47 2.74 11.69
C HIS A 114 -16.45 3.03 13.20
N TYR A 115 -15.29 2.86 13.85
CA TYR A 115 -15.09 3.06 15.28
C TYR A 115 -14.77 4.51 15.68
N ASN A 116 -14.14 5.28 14.79
CA ASN A 116 -13.88 6.71 14.98
C ASN A 116 -14.37 7.54 13.79
N LYS A 117 -15.57 8.13 13.92
CA LYS A 117 -16.19 8.95 12.86
C LYS A 117 -15.40 10.22 12.50
N THR A 118 -14.45 10.63 13.33
CA THR A 118 -13.61 11.82 13.11
C THR A 118 -12.32 11.52 12.33
N LEU A 119 -12.13 10.28 11.86
CA LEU A 119 -10.99 9.88 11.06
C LEU A 119 -10.85 10.77 9.81
N ILE A 120 -9.64 11.26 9.56
CA ILE A 120 -9.27 11.98 8.35
C ILE A 120 -8.14 11.28 7.60
N GLY A 121 -7.87 11.73 6.37
CA GLY A 121 -6.73 11.30 5.55
C GLY A 121 -7.02 10.22 4.52
N ALA A 122 -8.19 9.57 4.59
CA ALA A 122 -8.62 8.59 3.60
C ALA A 122 -8.89 9.22 2.23
N SER A 123 -8.30 8.66 1.17
CA SER A 123 -8.48 9.05 -0.23
C SER A 123 -9.92 8.88 -0.70
N LYS A 124 -10.28 9.57 -1.78
CA LYS A 124 -11.66 9.63 -2.29
C LYS A 124 -11.68 9.53 -3.80
N GLY A 125 -12.64 8.81 -4.37
CA GLY A 125 -12.86 8.76 -5.81
C GLY A 125 -11.66 8.19 -6.59
N VAL A 126 -11.33 8.82 -7.72
CA VAL A 126 -10.38 8.27 -8.70
C VAL A 126 -9.43 9.33 -9.24
N ASN A 127 -8.22 8.91 -9.62
CA ASN A 127 -7.38 9.64 -10.57
C ASN A 127 -7.55 9.01 -11.96
N LEU A 128 -7.88 9.83 -12.96
CA LEU A 128 -8.10 9.35 -14.33
C LEU A 128 -6.80 9.01 -15.07
N GLY A 129 -5.66 9.45 -14.55
CA GLY A 129 -4.33 9.10 -15.02
C GLY A 129 -3.52 8.49 -13.90
N ILE A 130 -2.59 7.62 -14.28
CA ILE A 130 -1.65 6.98 -13.37
C ILE A 130 -0.65 8.03 -12.85
N GLU A 131 -0.51 8.13 -11.54
CA GLU A 131 0.55 8.89 -10.90
C GLU A 131 1.84 8.07 -10.95
N LEU A 132 2.51 8.14 -12.10
CA LEU A 132 3.67 7.31 -12.39
C LEU A 132 4.91 7.82 -11.66
N CYS A 133 5.55 6.91 -10.94
CA CYS A 133 6.86 7.11 -10.31
C CYS A 133 7.65 5.81 -10.46
N PHE A 134 8.86 5.87 -11.01
CA PHE A 134 9.69 4.69 -11.21
C PHE A 134 11.17 5.05 -11.14
N GLY A 135 11.80 4.78 -9.99
CA GLY A 135 13.21 5.10 -9.78
C GLY A 135 13.51 6.58 -10.11
N PRO A 136 14.44 6.89 -11.03
CA PRO A 136 14.79 8.27 -11.40
C PRO A 136 13.72 8.99 -12.22
N LEU A 137 12.67 8.30 -12.69
CA LEU A 137 11.59 8.90 -13.47
C LEU A 137 10.48 9.52 -12.61
N CYS A 138 10.57 9.42 -11.28
CA CYS A 138 9.61 10.07 -10.41
C CYS A 138 9.66 11.60 -10.57
N PRO A 139 8.50 12.29 -10.53
CA PRO A 139 8.46 13.74 -10.49
C PRO A 139 9.33 14.30 -9.36
N ILE A 140 9.93 15.48 -9.56
CA ILE A 140 10.77 16.11 -8.53
C ILE A 140 9.91 17.06 -7.69
N GLY A 141 10.06 16.98 -6.36
CA GLY A 141 9.34 17.86 -5.43
C GLY A 141 7.86 17.49 -5.30
N PRO A 142 6.96 18.41 -4.91
CA PRO A 142 5.56 18.11 -4.60
C PRO A 142 4.68 17.99 -5.86
N VAL A 143 5.18 17.32 -6.90
CA VAL A 143 4.52 17.20 -8.21
C VAL A 143 4.10 15.74 -8.42
N GLY A 144 3.00 15.51 -9.14
CA GLY A 144 2.54 14.16 -9.47
C GLY A 144 1.55 13.55 -8.48
N TRP A 145 0.96 14.39 -7.61
CA TRP A 145 -0.17 14.03 -6.76
C TRP A 145 -1.38 14.92 -7.03
N ASN A 146 -2.57 14.36 -6.88
CA ASN A 146 -3.85 15.03 -6.90
C ASN A 146 -4.45 15.10 -5.48
N GLN A 147 -3.96 16.04 -4.68
CA GLN A 147 -4.29 16.18 -3.25
C GLN A 147 -5.78 16.08 -2.89
N PRO A 148 -6.73 16.70 -3.63
CA PRO A 148 -8.16 16.56 -3.37
C PRO A 148 -8.67 15.10 -3.38
N VAL A 149 -8.07 14.24 -4.20
CA VAL A 149 -8.39 12.81 -4.33
C VAL A 149 -7.53 11.99 -3.37
N ASP A 150 -6.23 12.21 -3.37
CA ASP A 150 -5.25 11.39 -2.65
C ASP A 150 -5.33 11.53 -1.13
N GLN A 151 -5.65 12.74 -0.65
CA GLN A 151 -5.67 13.06 0.78
C GLN A 151 -4.31 12.73 1.42
N LEU A 152 -4.21 11.76 2.34
CA LEU A 152 -2.93 11.34 2.95
C LEU A 152 -2.41 10.00 2.43
N ASN A 153 -2.85 9.58 1.24
CA ASN A 153 -2.25 8.48 0.50
C ASN A 153 -1.21 9.04 -0.48
N ALA A 154 0.07 8.86 -0.17
CA ALA A 154 1.18 9.34 -0.96
C ALA A 154 1.65 8.35 -2.03
N ALA A 155 1.04 7.16 -2.10
CA ALA A 155 1.48 6.10 -2.99
C ALA A 155 1.46 6.52 -4.45
N GLN A 156 2.44 6.04 -5.21
CA GLN A 156 2.55 6.28 -6.64
C GLN A 156 2.76 4.97 -7.40
N SER A 157 2.12 4.86 -8.55
CA SER A 157 2.19 3.64 -9.36
C SER A 157 3.58 3.47 -9.98
N GLY A 158 4.12 2.25 -9.87
CA GLY A 158 5.48 1.91 -10.31
C GLY A 158 6.58 2.15 -9.27
N ALA A 159 6.24 2.75 -8.11
CA ALA A 159 7.23 3.13 -7.12
C ALA A 159 8.05 1.92 -6.62
N LEU A 160 9.34 2.16 -6.43
CA LEU A 160 10.30 1.23 -5.82
C LEU A 160 10.59 1.66 -4.38
N ALA A 161 11.29 0.82 -3.62
CA ALA A 161 11.75 1.22 -2.28
C ALA A 161 12.58 2.52 -2.30
N SER A 162 13.38 2.74 -3.34
CA SER A 162 14.17 3.97 -3.53
C SER A 162 13.34 5.25 -3.73
N ASN A 163 12.04 5.11 -3.99
CA ASN A 163 11.12 6.24 -4.18
C ASN A 163 10.34 6.61 -2.91
N LEU A 164 10.31 5.75 -1.90
CA LEU A 164 9.52 5.96 -0.68
C LEU A 164 9.85 7.26 0.07
N LEU A 165 11.13 7.64 0.13
CA LEU A 165 11.51 8.88 0.79
C LEU A 165 10.91 10.10 0.07
N HIS A 166 10.80 10.06 -1.26
CA HIS A 166 10.15 11.10 -2.05
C HIS A 166 8.66 11.21 -1.69
N GLU A 167 7.92 10.10 -1.64
CA GLU A 167 6.50 10.09 -1.21
C GLU A 167 6.30 10.72 0.17
N VAL A 168 7.16 10.38 1.13
CA VAL A 168 7.03 10.91 2.49
C VAL A 168 7.47 12.36 2.59
N ARG A 169 8.66 12.69 2.07
CA ARG A 169 9.29 14.00 2.20
C ARG A 169 8.54 15.07 1.41
N ASP A 170 8.19 14.76 0.17
CA ASP A 170 7.74 15.75 -0.79
C ASP A 170 6.21 15.88 -0.82
N TYR A 171 5.48 14.86 -0.33
CA TYR A 171 4.02 14.89 -0.25
C TYR A 171 3.48 14.69 1.17
N LEU A 172 3.66 13.51 1.78
CA LEU A 172 2.91 13.14 2.99
C LEU A 172 3.17 14.09 4.17
N VAL A 173 4.43 14.38 4.48
CA VAL A 173 4.80 15.26 5.60
C VAL A 173 4.26 16.68 5.41
N PRO A 174 4.41 17.33 4.24
CA PRO A 174 3.73 18.58 3.95
C PRO A 174 2.22 18.54 4.19
N GLN A 175 1.52 17.50 3.71
CA GLN A 175 0.07 17.38 3.89
C GLN A 175 -0.33 17.23 5.37
N VAL A 176 0.41 16.41 6.13
CA VAL A 176 0.16 16.23 7.57
C VAL A 176 0.34 17.55 8.34
N LYS A 177 1.37 18.33 7.99
CA LYS A 177 1.62 19.65 8.59
C LYS A 177 0.52 20.64 8.22
N ALA A 178 0.11 20.70 6.95
CA ALA A 178 -0.94 21.58 6.47
C ALA A 178 -2.30 21.29 7.12
N ALA A 179 -2.59 20.02 7.40
CA ALA A 179 -3.82 19.59 8.07
C ALA A 179 -3.87 19.93 9.57
N GLY A 180 -2.78 20.46 10.16
CA GLY A 180 -2.76 20.84 11.58
C GLY A 180 -2.94 19.65 12.54
N ILE A 181 -2.55 18.45 12.11
CA ILE A 181 -2.76 17.23 12.89
C ILE A 181 -1.91 17.26 14.16
N ALA A 182 -2.57 17.18 15.31
CA ALA A 182 -1.88 17.20 16.60
C ALA A 182 -0.92 16.01 16.78
N ALA A 183 0.27 16.29 17.30
CA ALA A 183 1.34 15.30 17.50
C ALA A 183 0.93 14.19 18.48
N ASN A 184 0.09 14.49 19.47
CA ASN A 184 -0.33 13.56 20.52
C ASN A 184 -1.45 12.58 20.10
N ARG A 185 -1.92 12.62 18.84
CA ARG A 185 -2.91 11.65 18.36
C ARG A 185 -2.23 10.48 17.68
N PHE A 186 -2.73 9.26 17.88
CA PHE A 186 -2.27 8.12 17.11
C PHE A 186 -2.73 8.21 15.66
N LYS A 187 -1.82 7.78 14.78
CA LYS A 187 -1.93 7.84 13.32
C LYS A 187 -1.64 6.44 12.80
N TYR A 188 -2.46 5.97 11.89
CA TYR A 188 -2.23 4.73 11.17
C TYR A 188 -1.51 5.05 9.87
N LEU A 189 -0.40 4.36 9.59
CA LEU A 189 0.31 4.44 8.33
C LEU A 189 0.32 3.04 7.70
N SER A 190 -0.38 2.88 6.57
CA SER A 190 -0.12 1.74 5.69
C SER A 190 1.19 1.98 4.95
N PHE A 191 2.06 0.98 4.95
CA PHE A 191 3.36 1.03 4.29
C PHE A 191 3.52 -0.26 3.49
N GLN A 192 3.36 -0.18 2.18
CA GLN A 192 3.44 -1.34 1.30
C GLN A 192 4.31 -1.03 0.08
N ILE A 193 5.47 -1.67 -0.01
CA ILE A 193 6.41 -1.51 -1.13
C ILE A 193 7.05 -2.86 -1.46
N GLY A 194 7.66 -2.95 -2.64
CA GLY A 194 8.50 -4.08 -3.01
C GLY A 194 7.96 -4.93 -4.16
N SER A 195 6.70 -4.77 -4.55
CA SER A 195 6.17 -5.51 -5.70
C SER A 195 6.91 -5.11 -6.98
N ASN A 196 7.15 -3.81 -7.19
CA ASN A 196 7.94 -3.35 -8.34
C ASN A 196 9.42 -3.72 -8.22
N ASP A 197 10.01 -3.67 -7.02
CA ASP A 197 11.39 -4.13 -6.80
C ASP A 197 11.54 -5.60 -7.22
N LEU A 198 10.62 -6.48 -6.81
CA LEU A 198 10.65 -7.89 -7.20
C LEU A 198 10.32 -8.10 -8.69
N CYS A 199 9.32 -7.41 -9.23
CA CYS A 199 8.97 -7.50 -10.65
C CYS A 199 10.15 -7.10 -11.55
N GLN A 200 10.90 -6.07 -11.15
CA GLN A 200 12.08 -5.67 -11.88
C GLN A 200 13.22 -6.69 -11.76
N LEU A 201 13.40 -7.39 -10.65
CA LEU A 201 14.40 -8.46 -10.58
C LEU A 201 14.17 -9.52 -11.68
N CYS A 202 12.91 -9.83 -12.01
CA CYS A 202 12.58 -10.78 -13.07
C CYS A 202 12.89 -10.23 -14.48
N LEU A 203 12.74 -8.93 -14.70
CA LEU A 203 12.96 -8.29 -16.01
C LEU A 203 14.40 -7.79 -16.21
N ALA A 204 15.11 -7.54 -15.11
CA ALA A 204 16.45 -6.97 -15.07
C ALA A 204 17.52 -7.97 -14.63
N ALA A 205 17.21 -9.27 -14.57
CA ALA A 205 18.22 -10.32 -14.44
C ALA A 205 19.35 -10.18 -15.50
N ASP A 206 19.06 -9.51 -16.63
CA ASP A 206 20.01 -9.19 -17.71
C ASP A 206 20.25 -7.68 -17.93
N ALA A 207 19.77 -6.76 -17.07
CA ALA A 207 19.86 -5.31 -17.31
C ALA A 207 20.58 -4.50 -16.21
N LEU A 208 21.42 -3.56 -16.63
CA LEU A 208 22.15 -2.57 -15.80
C LEU A 208 21.25 -1.61 -14.98
N LEU A 209 19.94 -1.59 -15.23
CA LEU A 209 18.96 -0.70 -14.59
C LEU A 209 17.98 -1.46 -13.69
N GLY A 210 18.41 -2.60 -13.15
CA GLY A 210 17.63 -3.37 -12.20
C GLY A 210 17.42 -2.66 -10.85
N PRO A 211 16.55 -3.22 -10.01
CA PRO A 211 16.27 -2.68 -8.69
C PRO A 211 17.55 -2.79 -7.84
N GLY A 212 17.61 -2.00 -6.76
CA GLY A 212 18.74 -2.03 -5.84
C GLY A 212 18.96 -3.43 -5.22
N THR A 213 20.11 -3.61 -4.59
CA THR A 213 20.39 -4.82 -3.81
C THR A 213 19.41 -4.97 -2.64
N GLN A 214 19.40 -6.15 -1.99
CA GLN A 214 18.67 -6.33 -0.74
C GLN A 214 19.05 -5.28 0.33
N SER A 215 20.34 -4.92 0.40
CA SER A 215 20.82 -3.90 1.33
C SER A 215 20.31 -2.50 0.97
N ASP A 216 20.22 -2.18 -0.32
CA ASP A 216 19.63 -0.91 -0.77
C ASP A 216 18.14 -0.85 -0.43
N PHE A 217 17.41 -1.95 -0.63
CA PHE A 217 15.99 -2.05 -0.25
C PHE A 217 15.80 -1.80 1.26
N GLU A 218 16.59 -2.46 2.10
CA GLU A 218 16.56 -2.24 3.55
C GLU A 218 16.91 -0.79 3.92
N ALA A 219 17.96 -0.24 3.32
CA ALA A 219 18.43 1.12 3.59
C ALA A 219 17.33 2.15 3.25
N ASN A 220 16.67 2.01 2.10
CA ASN A 220 15.60 2.90 1.67
C ASN A 220 14.38 2.85 2.60
N ILE A 221 13.98 1.64 3.04
CA ILE A 221 12.89 1.50 4.03
C ILE A 221 13.27 2.15 5.34
N ARG A 222 14.48 1.87 5.85
CA ARG A 222 14.97 2.41 7.12
C ARG A 222 15.03 3.93 7.09
N GLU A 223 15.58 4.50 6.02
CA GLU A 223 15.66 5.95 5.84
C GLU A 223 14.27 6.59 5.84
N THR A 224 13.34 6.01 5.08
CA THR A 224 11.95 6.49 5.01
C THR A 224 11.26 6.44 6.37
N LEU A 225 11.33 5.31 7.07
CA LEU A 225 10.70 5.16 8.40
C LEU A 225 11.32 6.10 9.44
N GLU A 226 12.63 6.32 9.40
CA GLU A 226 13.29 7.31 10.25
C GLU A 226 12.85 8.74 9.92
N TYR A 227 12.63 9.05 8.63
CA TYR A 227 12.09 10.34 8.22
C TYR A 227 10.66 10.54 8.72
N VAL A 228 9.80 9.52 8.60
CA VAL A 228 8.45 9.50 9.18
C VAL A 228 8.52 9.72 10.70
N ARG A 229 9.34 8.94 11.42
CA ARG A 229 9.48 9.03 12.88
C ARG A 229 9.88 10.43 13.35
N LYS A 230 10.76 11.11 12.61
CA LYS A 230 11.23 12.46 12.93
C LYS A 230 10.18 13.55 12.64
N ASN A 231 9.37 13.37 11.59
CA ASN A 231 8.50 14.43 11.06
C ASN A 231 7.01 14.24 11.31
N ILE A 232 6.54 13.01 11.55
CA ILE A 232 5.15 12.64 11.84
C ILE A 232 5.13 12.00 13.22
N ARG A 233 5.12 12.85 14.25
CA ARG A 233 5.13 12.38 15.65
C ARG A 233 3.77 11.79 16.02
N SER A 234 3.80 10.69 16.77
CA SER A 234 2.68 10.19 17.58
C SER A 234 3.05 10.35 19.06
N SER A 235 2.06 10.31 19.97
CA SER A 235 2.27 10.52 21.41
C SER A 235 3.30 9.60 22.02
#